data_AF-A0A9Q0Y415-F1
#
_entry.id   AF-A0A9Q0Y415-F1
#
_cell.length_a   1.000
_cell.length_b   1.000
_cell.length_c   1.000
_cell.angle_alpha   90.00
_cell.angle_beta   90.00
_cell.angle_gamma   90.00
#
_symmetry.space_group_name_H-M   'P 1'
#
loop_
_entity.id
_entity.type
_entity.pdbx_description
1 polymer ?
#
loop_
_entity_poly.entity_id
_entity_poly.type
_entity_poly.pdbx_seq_one_letter_code
_entity_poly.pdbx_strand_id
1 'polypeptide(L)'
;MLTVVLRHRHQCDHECEKLEIPKPRMAATQQLIKDIVESKKEATVGKKCRGAKNNETAAKVALIKLKMHACGDTSLPQTERIYFQVFLPKGSKEKCKPMFFCSSWSIGKIIDFAASLAKLKNDNNRSTSKKLRLCHAASGEAMPLDHSLASWINRKESPLYNGGNIILEYLDNGVQFLEDASSYLE
;
A
#
# COMPACT_ATOMS: atom_id res chain seq x y z
N MET A 1 40.22 56.37 -3.43
CA MET A 1 39.34 55.23 -3.10
C MET A 1 37.94 55.56 -3.59
N LEU A 2 37.56 55.07 -4.78
CA LEU A 2 36.21 55.23 -5.32
C LEU A 2 35.47 53.92 -5.13
N THR A 3 34.64 53.84 -4.09
CA THR A 3 33.69 52.75 -3.89
C THR A 3 32.53 52.95 -4.87
N VAL A 4 32.54 52.21 -5.99
CA VAL A 4 31.40 52.13 -6.90
C VAL A 4 30.39 51.14 -6.31
N VAL A 5 29.27 51.67 -5.82
CA VAL A 5 28.11 50.88 -5.40
C VAL A 5 27.37 50.43 -6.65
N LEU A 6 27.52 49.17 -7.04
CA LEU A 6 26.67 48.55 -8.06
C LEU A 6 25.34 48.12 -7.42
N ARG A 7 24.43 49.09 -7.26
CA ARG A 7 23.00 48.80 -7.18
C ARG A 7 22.37 49.14 -8.52
N HIS A 8 22.30 48.15 -9.42
CA HIS A 8 21.22 48.15 -10.39
C HIS A 8 20.26 47.03 -10.01
N ARG A 9 19.13 47.50 -9.48
CA ARG A 9 17.98 46.77 -9.00
C ARG A 9 17.22 46.15 -10.17
N HIS A 10 16.41 45.15 -9.84
CA HIS A 10 15.57 44.39 -10.74
C HIS A 10 14.76 45.32 -11.68
N GLN A 11 14.56 44.90 -12.92
CA GLN A 11 13.94 45.68 -14.01
C GLN A 11 12.49 46.13 -13.75
N CYS A 12 11.89 45.70 -12.64
CA CYS A 12 10.57 46.12 -12.18
C CYS A 12 10.58 47.46 -11.43
N ASP A 13 11.75 47.91 -10.94
CA ASP A 13 11.87 49.09 -10.09
C ASP A 13 12.14 50.40 -10.89
N HIS A 14 12.09 50.36 -12.22
CA HIS A 14 12.26 51.54 -13.07
C HIS A 14 11.22 51.59 -14.19
N GLU A 15 10.60 52.76 -14.37
CA GLU A 15 9.70 53.06 -15.47
C GLU A 15 10.56 53.39 -16.70
N CYS A 16 10.96 52.35 -17.45
CA CYS A 16 11.77 52.50 -18.67
C CYS A 16 10.86 52.59 -19.90
N GLU A 17 11.16 53.47 -20.85
CA GLU A 17 10.30 53.80 -21.99
C GLU A 17 10.08 52.63 -22.99
N LYS A 18 10.86 51.54 -22.86
CA LYS A 18 10.63 50.25 -23.53
C LYS A 18 10.06 49.22 -22.56
N LEU A 19 8.82 49.43 -22.12
CA LEU A 19 8.03 48.41 -21.44
C LEU A 19 7.09 47.75 -22.45
N GLU A 20 7.39 46.52 -22.86
CA GLU A 20 6.35 45.65 -23.42
C GLU A 20 5.47 45.17 -22.27
N ILE A 21 4.26 45.70 -22.20
CA ILE A 21 3.27 45.33 -21.18
C ILE A 21 3.02 43.82 -21.29
N PRO A 22 3.23 43.02 -20.22
CA PRO A 22 2.94 41.60 -20.26
C PRO A 22 1.46 41.40 -20.59
N LYS A 23 1.16 40.88 -21.78
CA LYS A 23 -0.22 40.56 -22.17
C LYS A 23 -0.83 39.65 -21.12
N PRO A 24 -1.99 40.00 -20.52
CA PRO A 24 -2.64 39.13 -19.56
C PRO A 24 -3.03 37.83 -20.28
N ARG A 25 -2.39 36.74 -19.86
CA ARG A 25 -2.45 35.41 -20.48
C ARG A 25 -3.82 34.73 -20.42
N MET A 26 -4.86 35.39 -19.88
CA MET A 26 -6.07 34.73 -19.37
C MET A 26 -7.39 35.45 -19.66
N ALA A 27 -7.50 36.24 -20.72
CA ALA A 27 -8.82 36.74 -21.14
C ALA A 27 -9.76 35.59 -21.62
N ALA A 28 -9.19 34.57 -22.29
CA ALA A 28 -9.94 33.41 -22.76
C ALA A 28 -10.36 32.41 -21.65
N THR A 29 -9.81 32.53 -20.45
CA THR A 29 -10.11 31.61 -19.33
C THR A 29 -11.36 32.03 -18.56
N GLN A 30 -11.75 33.30 -18.59
CA GLN A 30 -12.91 33.79 -17.84
C GLN A 30 -14.25 33.32 -18.42
N GLN A 31 -14.34 33.16 -19.74
CA GLN A 31 -15.55 32.62 -20.39
C GLN A 31 -15.73 31.14 -20.04
N LEU A 32 -14.66 30.33 -20.15
CA LEU A 32 -14.66 28.93 -19.73
C LEU A 32 -15.07 28.75 -18.26
N ILE A 33 -14.63 29.63 -17.36
CA ILE A 33 -15.03 29.55 -15.94
C ILE A 33 -16.52 29.83 -15.77
N LYS A 34 -17.08 30.81 -16.49
CA LYS A 34 -18.52 31.12 -16.42
C LYS A 34 -19.37 29.96 -16.94
N ASP A 35 -18.99 29.36 -18.07
CA ASP A 35 -19.67 28.18 -18.62
C ASP A 35 -19.61 26.97 -17.67
N ILE A 36 -18.51 26.77 -16.95
CA ILE A 36 -18.35 25.69 -15.95
C ILE A 36 -19.21 25.93 -14.69
N VAL A 37 -19.36 27.17 -14.26
CA VAL A 37 -20.17 27.50 -13.07
C VAL A 37 -21.66 27.42 -13.38
N GLU A 38 -22.06 27.86 -14.58
CA GLU A 38 -23.46 27.79 -15.03
C GLU A 38 -23.93 26.34 -15.26
N SER A 39 -23.08 25.51 -15.89
CA SER A 39 -23.37 24.08 -16.10
C SER A 39 -23.36 23.21 -14.82
N LYS A 40 -22.80 23.71 -13.71
CA LYS A 40 -22.85 23.03 -12.40
C LYS A 40 -24.11 23.32 -11.59
N LYS A 41 -24.88 24.36 -11.94
CA LYS A 41 -26.07 24.74 -11.17
C LYS A 41 -27.28 23.83 -11.44
N GLU A 42 -27.23 23.02 -12.50
CA GLU A 42 -28.31 22.10 -12.91
C GLU A 42 -27.99 20.61 -12.69
N ALA A 43 -26.80 20.28 -12.18
CA ALA A 43 -26.38 18.90 -11.97
C ALA A 43 -26.29 18.52 -10.48
N THR A 44 -27.34 18.82 -9.70
CA THR A 44 -27.57 18.22 -8.38
C THR A 44 -28.20 16.83 -8.51
N VAL A 45 -27.49 15.90 -9.13
CA VAL A 45 -27.55 14.47 -8.84
C VAL A 45 -26.16 13.95 -9.14
N GLY A 46 -25.41 13.60 -8.10
CA GLY A 46 -24.07 13.05 -8.19
C GLY A 46 -24.04 11.74 -8.99
N LYS A 47 -24.01 11.83 -10.32
CA LYS A 47 -23.43 10.78 -11.15
C LYS A 47 -21.94 10.80 -10.87
N LYS A 48 -21.51 9.96 -9.90
CA LYS A 48 -20.14 9.46 -9.86
C LYS A 48 -19.82 9.04 -11.29
N CYS A 49 -18.93 9.78 -11.95
CA CYS A 49 -18.26 9.31 -13.15
C CYS A 49 -17.54 8.02 -12.74
N ARG A 50 -18.23 6.89 -12.88
CA ARG A 50 -17.60 5.56 -12.87
C ARG A 50 -16.76 5.53 -14.13
N GLY A 51 -15.54 6.08 -14.03
CA GLY A 51 -14.51 5.84 -15.03
C GLY A 51 -14.46 4.34 -15.27
N ALA A 52 -14.37 3.95 -16.53
CA ALA A 52 -14.34 2.56 -16.97
C ALA A 52 -13.50 1.71 -16.00
N LYS A 53 -13.95 0.49 -15.70
CA LYS A 53 -13.29 -0.50 -14.83
C LYS A 53 -11.86 -0.78 -15.31
N ASN A 54 -10.91 0.13 -15.06
CA ASN A 54 -9.51 -0.06 -15.37
C ASN A 54 -8.91 -0.87 -14.22
N ASN A 55 -9.33 -2.13 -14.15
CA ASN A 55 -8.98 -3.07 -13.08
C ASN A 55 -7.46 -3.24 -12.98
N GLU A 56 -6.76 -3.15 -14.12
CA GLU A 56 -5.30 -3.14 -14.18
C GLU A 56 -4.70 -1.91 -13.47
N THR A 57 -5.23 -0.71 -13.73
CA THR A 57 -4.78 0.51 -13.04
C THR A 57 -5.09 0.42 -11.55
N ALA A 58 -6.27 -0.09 -11.17
CA ALA A 58 -6.65 -0.29 -9.77
C ALA A 58 -5.71 -1.27 -9.06
N ALA A 59 -5.36 -2.40 -9.70
CA ALA A 59 -4.41 -3.38 -9.17
C ALA A 59 -3.00 -2.79 -9.01
N LYS A 60 -2.51 -2.04 -10.01
CA LYS A 60 -1.22 -1.35 -9.94
C LYS A 60 -1.19 -0.33 -8.79
N VAL A 61 -2.24 0.48 -8.64
CA VAL A 61 -2.35 1.46 -7.55
C VAL A 61 -2.42 0.77 -6.19
N ALA A 62 -3.14 -0.35 -6.07
CA ALA A 62 -3.20 -1.14 -4.84
C ALA A 62 -1.80 -1.66 -4.43
N LEU A 63 -1.03 -2.20 -5.38
CA LEU A 63 0.35 -2.64 -5.14
C LEU A 63 1.27 -1.49 -4.72
N ILE A 64 1.14 -0.32 -5.35
CA ILE A 64 1.91 0.87 -4.96
C ILE A 64 1.57 1.26 -3.52
N LYS A 65 0.27 1.35 -3.19
CA LYS A 65 -0.18 1.69 -1.83
C LYS A 65 0.34 0.68 -0.80
N LEU A 66 0.27 -0.61 -1.11
CA LEU A 66 0.79 -1.67 -0.26
C LEU A 66 2.29 -1.47 0.02
N LYS A 67 3.10 -1.30 -1.04
CA LYS A 67 4.55 -1.11 -0.92
C LYS A 67 4.92 0.16 -0.14
N MET A 68 4.16 1.23 -0.30
CA MET A 68 4.38 2.51 0.39
C MET A 68 4.20 2.41 1.91
N HIS A 69 3.28 1.54 2.37
CA HIS A 69 2.97 1.37 3.79
C HIS A 69 3.59 0.12 4.40
N ALA A 70 4.14 -0.79 3.58
CA ALA A 70 4.64 -2.06 4.05
C ALA A 70 5.85 -1.90 4.98
N CYS A 71 5.75 -2.51 6.17
CA CYS A 71 6.88 -2.61 7.09
C CYS A 71 7.58 -3.96 6.95
N GLY A 72 8.90 -3.97 7.13
CA GLY A 72 9.70 -5.18 7.06
C GLY A 72 11.16 -4.89 7.38
N ASP A 73 12.03 -5.87 7.12
CA ASP A 73 13.47 -5.69 7.32
C ASP A 73 14.06 -4.83 6.19
N THR A 74 14.45 -3.59 6.54
CA THR A 74 14.98 -2.62 5.59
C THR A 74 16.33 -3.03 4.98
N SER A 75 17.04 -3.99 5.60
CA SER A 75 18.30 -4.51 5.08
C SER A 75 18.13 -5.40 3.85
N LEU A 76 16.94 -5.95 3.62
CA LEU A 76 16.66 -6.86 2.50
C LEU A 76 16.70 -6.10 1.16
N PRO A 77 17.39 -6.62 0.12
CA PRO A 77 17.34 -6.06 -1.24
C PRO A 77 15.92 -6.02 -1.79
N GLN A 78 15.57 -4.98 -2.55
CA GLN A 78 14.22 -4.82 -3.09
C GLN A 78 13.78 -5.98 -4.00
N THR A 79 14.72 -6.63 -4.67
CA THR A 79 14.51 -7.80 -5.54
C THR A 79 14.00 -9.03 -4.79
N GLU A 80 14.32 -9.16 -3.51
CA GLU A 80 13.93 -10.31 -2.67
C GLU A 80 12.65 -10.06 -1.88
N ARG A 81 12.18 -8.80 -1.83
CA ARG A 81 11.00 -8.40 -1.05
C ARG A 81 9.72 -8.87 -1.74
N ILE A 82 9.00 -9.74 -1.05
CA ILE A 82 7.63 -10.13 -1.39
C ILE A 82 6.70 -9.42 -0.42
N TYR A 83 5.74 -8.68 -0.95
CA TYR A 83 4.82 -7.85 -0.18
C TYR A 83 3.51 -8.60 0.02
N PHE A 84 2.90 -8.46 1.20
CA PHE A 84 1.59 -9.02 1.50
C PHE A 84 0.77 -8.05 2.35
N GLN A 85 -0.54 -8.12 2.18
CA GLN A 85 -1.45 -7.63 3.20
C GLN A 85 -1.64 -8.74 4.24
N VAL A 86 -1.13 -8.51 5.45
CA VAL A 86 -1.20 -9.50 6.54
C VAL A 86 -2.41 -9.19 7.41
N PHE A 87 -3.43 -10.05 7.36
CA PHE A 87 -4.57 -9.97 8.26
C PHE A 87 -4.19 -10.52 9.63
N LEU A 88 -4.54 -9.79 10.67
CA LEU A 88 -4.14 -10.10 12.04
C LEU A 88 -5.27 -10.86 12.77
N PRO A 89 -4.97 -11.55 13.88
CA PRO A 89 -5.96 -12.31 14.63
C PRO A 89 -7.16 -11.47 15.04
N LYS A 90 -8.34 -12.10 15.13
CA LYS A 90 -9.56 -11.43 15.62
C LYS A 90 -9.31 -10.90 17.04
N GLY A 91 -9.56 -9.61 17.26
CA GLY A 91 -9.31 -8.92 18.54
C GLY A 91 -7.97 -8.17 18.62
N SER A 92 -7.15 -8.22 17.57
CA SER A 92 -6.00 -7.32 17.44
C SER A 92 -6.43 -5.86 17.21
N LYS A 93 -5.57 -4.89 17.56
CA LYS A 93 -5.86 -3.45 17.45
C LYS A 93 -6.10 -3.00 15.99
N GLU A 94 -5.42 -3.64 15.06
CA GLU A 94 -5.47 -3.34 13.63
C GLU A 94 -5.98 -4.58 12.90
N LYS A 95 -6.90 -4.44 11.94
CA LYS A 95 -7.44 -5.60 11.21
C LYS A 95 -6.40 -6.27 10.31
N CYS A 96 -5.58 -5.46 9.65
CA CYS A 96 -4.54 -5.91 8.74
C CYS A 96 -3.40 -4.91 8.71
N LYS A 97 -2.22 -5.40 8.32
CA LYS A 97 -1.01 -4.60 8.22
C LYS A 97 -0.22 -5.02 6.99
N PRO A 98 0.17 -4.07 6.12
CA PRO A 98 1.02 -4.37 4.99
C PRO A 98 2.43 -4.71 5.50
N MET A 99 2.97 -5.83 5.06
CA MET A 99 4.33 -6.28 5.42
C MET A 99 5.08 -6.79 4.19
N PHE A 100 6.41 -6.87 4.29
CA PHE A 100 7.22 -7.55 3.30
C PHE A 100 8.21 -8.51 3.94
N PHE A 101 8.52 -9.59 3.22
CA PHE A 101 9.40 -10.66 3.65
C PHE A 101 10.37 -11.04 2.54
N CYS A 102 11.49 -11.70 2.89
CA CYS A 102 12.38 -12.27 1.90
C CYS A 102 11.80 -13.57 1.33
N SER A 103 11.90 -13.76 0.02
CA SER A 103 11.44 -14.97 -0.68
C SER A 103 12.10 -16.27 -0.16
N SER A 104 13.33 -16.20 0.36
CA SER A 104 14.07 -17.36 0.87
C SER A 104 13.70 -17.76 2.29
N TRP A 105 12.93 -16.96 3.03
CA TRP A 105 12.60 -17.25 4.42
C TRP A 105 11.63 -18.42 4.56
N SER A 106 11.81 -19.17 5.64
CA SER A 106 10.83 -20.18 6.06
C SER A 106 9.56 -19.53 6.59
N ILE A 107 8.44 -20.22 6.51
CA ILE A 107 7.16 -19.76 7.07
C ILE A 107 7.28 -19.53 8.59
N GLY A 108 8.04 -20.37 9.31
CA GLY A 108 8.32 -20.16 10.73
C GLY A 108 8.97 -18.81 11.00
N LYS A 109 10.03 -18.47 10.26
CA LYS A 109 10.70 -17.16 10.37
C LYS A 109 9.78 -16.01 10.03
N ILE A 110 8.90 -16.17 9.04
CA ILE A 110 7.90 -15.16 8.66
C ILE A 110 6.91 -14.93 9.81
N ILE A 111 6.43 -15.99 10.46
CA ILE A 111 5.53 -15.89 11.61
C ILE A 111 6.22 -15.18 12.78
N ASP A 112 7.45 -15.54 13.12
CA ASP A 112 8.22 -14.89 14.19
C ASP A 112 8.40 -13.39 13.93
N PHE A 113 8.74 -13.04 12.70
CA PHE A 113 8.96 -11.67 12.29
C PHE A 113 7.66 -10.86 12.21
N ALA A 114 6.60 -11.42 11.62
CA ALA A 114 5.28 -10.80 11.54
C ALA A 114 4.67 -10.60 12.93
N ALA A 115 4.81 -11.57 13.83
CA ALA A 115 4.37 -11.45 15.22
C ALA A 115 5.08 -10.29 15.91
N SER A 116 6.39 -10.15 15.72
CA SER A 116 7.17 -9.04 16.26
C SER A 116 6.70 -7.69 15.72
N LEU A 117 6.45 -7.58 14.41
CA LEU A 117 5.95 -6.36 13.76
C LEU A 117 4.52 -5.97 14.17
N ALA A 118 3.67 -6.98 14.43
CA ALA A 118 2.28 -6.81 14.85
C ALA A 118 2.13 -6.74 16.38
N LYS A 119 3.22 -6.90 17.15
CA LYS A 119 3.22 -6.99 18.62
C LYS A 119 2.32 -8.12 19.14
N LEU A 120 2.29 -9.25 18.41
CA LEU A 120 1.57 -10.45 18.80
C LEU A 120 2.48 -11.38 19.60
N LYS A 121 1.88 -12.15 20.50
CA LYS A 121 2.61 -13.13 21.31
C LYS A 121 2.78 -14.43 20.54
N ASN A 122 4.02 -14.82 20.26
CA ASN A 122 4.34 -16.09 19.62
C ASN A 122 5.01 -17.03 20.62
N ASP A 123 4.23 -17.95 21.17
CA ASP A 123 4.68 -18.99 22.10
C ASP A 123 4.77 -20.36 21.42
N ASN A 124 5.01 -20.43 20.10
CA ASN A 124 4.97 -21.68 19.34
C ASN A 124 5.95 -22.77 19.82
N ASN A 125 7.02 -22.37 20.52
CA ASN A 125 8.00 -23.28 21.14
C ASN A 125 7.51 -23.87 22.48
N ARG A 126 6.39 -23.40 23.04
CA ARG A 126 5.82 -23.90 24.29
C ARG A 126 4.64 -24.83 24.01
N SER A 127 4.27 -25.64 25.00
CA SER A 127 3.07 -26.48 24.97
C SER A 127 1.81 -25.63 25.22
N THR A 128 1.46 -24.77 24.27
CA THR A 128 0.21 -23.98 24.30
C THR A 128 -0.93 -24.74 23.61
N SER A 129 -2.17 -24.45 23.99
CA SER A 129 -3.36 -25.01 23.33
C SER A 129 -3.49 -24.54 21.88
N LYS A 130 -3.13 -23.27 21.64
CA LYS A 130 -3.14 -22.63 20.32
C LYS A 130 -1.74 -22.18 19.91
N LYS A 131 -1.45 -22.30 18.61
CA LYS A 131 -0.22 -21.87 17.98
C LYS A 131 -0.51 -20.82 16.92
N LEU A 132 0.37 -19.85 16.80
CA LEU A 132 0.29 -18.83 15.77
C LEU A 132 0.67 -19.45 14.42
N ARG A 133 -0.24 -19.41 13.47
CA ARG A 133 -0.10 -20.01 12.13
C ARG A 133 -0.31 -18.96 11.06
N LEU A 134 0.35 -19.18 9.92
CA LEU A 134 0.16 -18.37 8.72
C LEU A 134 -0.73 -19.16 7.75
N CYS A 135 -1.86 -18.59 7.40
CA CYS A 135 -2.88 -19.20 6.56
C CYS A 135 -2.98 -18.49 5.21
N HIS A 136 -3.25 -19.26 4.17
CA HIS A 136 -3.57 -18.73 2.86
C HIS A 136 -4.97 -18.12 2.85
N ALA A 137 -5.11 -16.89 2.35
CA ALA A 137 -6.38 -16.16 2.46
C ALA A 137 -7.53 -16.76 1.64
N ALA A 138 -7.24 -17.43 0.51
CA ALA A 138 -8.30 -17.98 -0.35
C ALA A 138 -8.65 -19.44 -0.03
N SER A 139 -7.68 -20.27 0.37
CA SER A 139 -7.93 -21.68 0.71
C SER A 139 -8.12 -21.92 2.21
N GLY A 140 -7.74 -20.97 3.06
CA GLY A 140 -7.71 -21.16 4.52
C GLY A 140 -6.59 -22.09 5.00
N GLU A 141 -5.80 -22.68 4.09
CA GLU A 141 -4.76 -23.66 4.42
C GLU A 141 -3.66 -23.03 5.28
N ALA A 142 -3.38 -23.64 6.44
CA ALA A 142 -2.29 -23.27 7.32
C ALA A 142 -0.97 -23.82 6.77
N MET A 143 -0.05 -22.91 6.46
CA MET A 143 1.21 -23.27 5.84
C MET A 143 2.16 -23.94 6.84
N PRO A 144 2.84 -25.05 6.46
CA PRO A 144 3.86 -25.69 7.30
C PRO A 144 5.05 -24.77 7.57
N LEU A 145 5.59 -24.83 8.78
CA LEU A 145 6.64 -23.92 9.26
C LEU A 145 7.99 -24.11 8.55
N ASP A 146 8.24 -25.34 8.11
CA ASP A 146 9.45 -25.81 7.43
C ASP A 146 9.48 -25.46 5.93
N HIS A 147 8.33 -25.10 5.35
CA HIS A 147 8.27 -24.65 3.97
C HIS A 147 8.88 -23.25 3.81
N SER A 148 9.42 -22.98 2.62
CA SER A 148 9.92 -21.65 2.24
C SER A 148 8.84 -20.82 1.56
N LEU A 149 8.90 -19.50 1.69
CA LEU A 149 7.96 -18.62 0.98
C LEU A 149 8.04 -18.80 -0.54
N ALA A 150 9.23 -18.99 -1.09
CA ALA A 150 9.43 -19.29 -2.51
C ALA A 150 8.67 -20.54 -2.96
N SER A 151 8.61 -21.60 -2.14
CA SER A 151 7.86 -22.82 -2.49
C SER A 151 6.35 -22.55 -2.63
N TRP A 152 5.80 -21.67 -1.80
CA TRP A 152 4.39 -21.27 -1.86
C TRP A 152 4.08 -20.35 -3.04
N ILE A 153 5.04 -19.51 -3.46
CA ILE A 153 4.90 -18.66 -4.64
C ILE A 153 4.94 -19.49 -5.94
N ASN A 154 5.79 -20.52 -5.98
CA ASN A 154 5.99 -21.36 -7.16
C ASN A 154 5.06 -22.59 -7.23
N ARG A 155 4.11 -22.72 -6.30
CA ARG A 155 3.16 -23.84 -6.24
C ARG A 155 2.19 -23.78 -7.43
N LYS A 156 1.82 -24.94 -7.99
CA LYS A 156 0.88 -25.00 -9.12
C LYS A 156 -0.55 -24.68 -8.71
N GLU A 157 -0.96 -25.18 -7.55
CA GLU A 157 -2.29 -25.00 -7.00
C GLU A 157 -2.25 -23.93 -5.91
N SER A 158 -3.10 -22.90 -6.04
CA SER A 158 -3.21 -21.79 -5.09
C SER A 158 -1.86 -21.17 -4.68
N PRO A 159 -1.07 -20.61 -5.62
CA PRO A 159 0.19 -19.95 -5.27
C PRO A 159 -0.05 -18.64 -4.53
N LEU A 160 0.96 -18.26 -3.73
CA LEU A 160 1.04 -16.92 -3.18
C LEU A 160 1.52 -15.93 -4.24
N TYR A 161 0.89 -14.76 -4.28
CA TYR A 161 1.26 -13.68 -5.18
C TYR A 161 1.86 -12.52 -4.43
N ASN A 162 2.82 -11.84 -5.07
CA ASN A 162 3.34 -10.58 -4.55
C ASN A 162 2.23 -9.52 -4.57
N GLY A 163 1.91 -9.01 -3.38
CA GLY A 163 0.80 -8.14 -3.09
C GLY A 163 -0.52 -8.84 -2.81
N GLY A 164 -0.49 -10.16 -2.60
CA GLY A 164 -1.62 -10.94 -2.15
C GLY A 164 -1.92 -10.77 -0.66
N ASN A 165 -2.89 -11.55 -0.19
CA ASN A 165 -3.36 -11.54 1.18
C ASN A 165 -2.92 -12.82 1.90
N ILE A 166 -2.48 -12.69 3.15
CA ILE A 166 -2.20 -13.81 4.05
C ILE A 166 -2.82 -13.51 5.40
N ILE A 167 -3.19 -14.55 6.13
CA ILE A 167 -3.87 -14.43 7.43
C ILE A 167 -2.95 -14.99 8.50
N LEU A 168 -2.81 -14.27 9.60
CA LEU A 168 -2.09 -14.70 10.79
C LEU A 168 -3.13 -14.96 11.89
N GLU A 169 -3.23 -16.19 12.39
CA GLU A 169 -4.25 -16.59 13.38
C GLU A 169 -3.75 -17.66 14.35
N TYR A 170 -4.32 -17.68 15.55
CA TYR A 170 -4.08 -18.69 16.57
C TYR A 170 -5.00 -19.89 16.36
N LEU A 171 -4.42 -20.98 15.83
CA LEU A 171 -5.12 -22.23 15.58
C LEU A 171 -4.81 -23.27 16.67
N ASP A 172 -5.80 -24.11 16.99
CA ASP A 172 -5.62 -25.24 17.89
C ASP A 172 -4.64 -26.27 17.31
N ASN A 173 -3.98 -27.01 18.20
CA ASN A 173 -3.02 -28.04 17.79
C ASN A 173 -3.73 -29.11 16.94
N GLY A 174 -3.30 -29.25 15.68
CA GLY A 174 -3.83 -30.22 14.72
C GLY A 174 -4.75 -29.63 13.65
N VAL A 175 -5.21 -28.39 13.83
CA VAL A 175 -6.00 -27.69 12.81
C VAL A 175 -5.10 -27.26 11.66
N GLN A 176 -5.44 -27.70 10.44
CA GLN A 176 -4.70 -27.39 9.21
C GLN A 176 -5.39 -26.35 8.32
N PHE A 177 -6.65 -26.01 8.62
CA PHE A 177 -7.45 -25.09 7.82
C PHE A 177 -8.19 -24.11 8.71
N LEU A 178 -8.22 -22.85 8.30
CA LEU A 178 -9.05 -21.80 8.87
C LEU A 178 -10.38 -21.77 8.11
N GLU A 179 -11.45 -22.27 8.73
CA GLU A 179 -12.78 -22.40 8.11
C GLU A 179 -13.38 -21.05 7.70
N ASP A 180 -13.05 -20.00 8.46
CA ASP A 180 -13.60 -18.66 8.35
C ASP A 180 -12.64 -17.65 7.72
N ALA A 181 -11.73 -18.10 6.85
CA ALA A 181 -10.73 -17.25 6.17
C ALA A 181 -11.37 -16.08 5.40
N SER A 182 -12.52 -16.30 4.75
CA SER A 182 -13.25 -15.26 4.00
C SER A 182 -13.68 -14.09 4.88
N SER A 183 -13.97 -14.33 6.18
CA SER A 183 -14.41 -13.28 7.11
C SER A 183 -13.35 -12.21 7.40
N TYR A 184 -12.08 -12.47 7.06
CA TYR A 184 -11.01 -11.48 7.20
C TYR A 184 -10.99 -10.50 6.01
N LEU A 185 -11.53 -10.91 4.87
CA LEU A 185 -11.49 -10.14 3.62
C LEU A 185 -12.72 -9.23 3.44
N GLU A 186 -13.73 -9.39 4.29
CA GLU A 186 -14.95 -8.56 4.36
C GLU A 186 -14.75 -7.24 5.14
#